data_AF-A0A060CLZ7-F1
#
_entry.id   AF-A0A060CLZ7-F1
#
_cell.length_a   1.000
_cell.length_b   1.000
_cell.length_c   1.000
_cell.angle_alpha   90.00
_cell.angle_beta   90.00
_cell.angle_gamma   90.00
#
_symmetry.space_group_name_H-M   'P 1'
#
loop_
_entity.id
_entity.type
_entity.pdbx_description
1 polymer ?
#
loop_
_entity_poly.entity_id
_entity_poly.type
_entity_poly.pdbx_seq_one_letter_code
_entity_poly.pdbx_strand_id
1 'polypeptide(L)'
;MLRVSHQARPEDQDRVVAAYAEAGIAADVQPFFRDVPKRLSECQLVISRSGASSVADISVVGRPSILIPFAAAAGDHQTANAHGLVQAGG
;
A
#
# COMPACT_ATOMS: atom_id res chain seq x y z
N MET A 1 -10.97 -16.56 -0.68
CA MET A 1 -9.53 -16.77 -0.96
C MET A 1 -8.87 -15.39 -1.03
N LEU A 2 -7.86 -15.14 -0.20
CA LEU A 2 -7.12 -13.88 -0.17
C LEU A 2 -6.19 -13.81 -1.39
N ARG A 3 -6.19 -12.67 -2.10
CA ARG A 3 -5.26 -12.38 -3.20
C ARG A 3 -4.55 -11.07 -2.91
N VAL A 4 -3.24 -11.05 -3.09
CA VAL A 4 -2.41 -9.87 -2.81
C VAL A 4 -1.74 -9.38 -4.09
N SER A 5 -1.73 -8.07 -4.30
CA SER A 5 -0.84 -7.42 -5.28
C SER A 5 0.21 -6.65 -4.49
N HIS A 6 1.48 -7.04 -4.62
CA HIS A 6 2.58 -6.43 -3.87
C HIS A 6 3.59 -5.81 -4.83
N GLN A 7 3.78 -4.50 -4.72
CA GLN A 7 4.84 -3.83 -5.46
C GLN A 7 6.16 -3.90 -4.66
N ALA A 8 7.12 -4.70 -5.13
CA ALA A 8 8.41 -4.92 -4.48
C ALA A 8 9.54 -4.43 -5.38
N ARG A 9 10.69 -4.06 -4.82
CA ARG A 9 11.86 -3.75 -5.67
C ARG A 9 12.31 -5.01 -6.42
N PRO A 10 12.88 -4.90 -7.64
CA PRO A 10 13.38 -6.06 -8.38
C PRO A 10 14.30 -6.95 -7.55
N GLU A 11 15.20 -6.35 -6.76
CA GLU A 11 16.14 -7.07 -5.90
C GLU A 11 15.48 -7.79 -4.70
N ASP A 12 14.26 -7.41 -4.33
CA ASP A 12 13.50 -7.99 -3.22
C ASP A 12 12.47 -9.05 -3.67
N GLN A 13 12.24 -9.17 -4.98
CA GLN A 13 11.10 -9.91 -5.53
C GLN A 13 11.06 -11.37 -5.06
N ASP A 14 12.18 -12.09 -5.19
CA ASP A 14 12.25 -13.52 -4.83
C ASP A 14 11.97 -13.75 -3.34
N ARG A 15 12.54 -12.89 -2.49
CA ARG A 15 12.33 -12.93 -1.04
C ARG A 15 10.87 -12.72 -0.68
N VAL A 16 10.20 -11.77 -1.34
CA VAL A 16 8.78 -11.46 -1.09
C VAL A 16 7.86 -12.58 -1.59
N VAL A 17 8.15 -13.15 -2.77
CA VAL A 17 7.40 -14.30 -3.30
C VAL A 17 7.50 -15.50 -2.35
N ALA A 18 8.71 -15.80 -1.87
CA ALA A 18 8.94 -16.89 -0.92
C ALA A 18 8.14 -16.69 0.38
N ALA A 19 8.12 -15.46 0.92
CA ALA A 19 7.36 -15.15 2.13
C ALA A 19 5.85 -15.36 1.96
N TYR A 20 5.27 -15.00 0.81
CA TYR A 20 3.85 -15.26 0.53
C TYR A 20 3.56 -16.75 0.35
N ALA A 21 4.47 -17.49 -0.31
CA ALA A 21 4.34 -18.93 -0.49
C ALA A 21 4.37 -19.68 0.85
N GLU A 22 5.28 -19.32 1.76
CA GLU A 22 5.36 -19.87 3.11
C GLU A 22 4.09 -19.58 3.93
N ALA A 23 3.51 -18.38 3.75
CA ALA A 23 2.25 -18.01 4.37
C ALA A 23 1.00 -18.64 3.69
N GLY A 24 1.16 -19.38 2.59
CA GLY A 24 0.05 -19.98 1.83
C GLY A 24 -0.86 -18.94 1.15
N ILE A 25 -0.34 -17.77 0.82
CA ILE A 25 -1.10 -16.64 0.24
C ILE A 25 -0.78 -16.50 -1.25
N ALA A 26 -1.82 -16.43 -2.08
CA ALA A 26 -1.65 -16.11 -3.50
C ALA A 26 -1.31 -14.63 -3.68
N ALA A 27 -0.08 -14.35 -4.14
CA ALA A 27 0.40 -12.99 -4.37
C ALA A 27 0.95 -12.79 -5.79
N ASP A 28 0.56 -11.68 -6.41
CA ASP A 28 1.15 -11.13 -7.63
C ASP A 28 2.18 -10.09 -7.22
N VAL A 29 3.47 -10.42 -7.34
CA VAL A 29 4.59 -9.56 -6.91
C VAL A 29 5.28 -9.00 -8.14
N GLN A 30 5.30 -7.67 -8.28
CA GLN A 30 5.89 -7.00 -9.45
C GLN A 30 6.66 -5.74 -9.06
N PRO A 31 7.65 -5.32 -9.86
CA PRO A 31 8.35 -4.04 -9.65
C PRO A 31 7.47 -2.82 -9.88
N PHE A 32 6.51 -2.94 -10.79
CA PHE A 32 5.58 -1.86 -11.11
C PHE A 32 4.29 -2.41 -11.72
N PHE A 33 3.14 -1.87 -11.29
CA PHE A 33 1.84 -2.16 -11.90
C PHE A 33 1.41 -1.00 -12.81
N ARG A 34 0.94 -1.32 -14.02
CA ARG A 34 0.41 -0.31 -14.96
C ARG A 34 -1.09 -0.05 -14.79
N ASP A 35 -1.77 -0.92 -14.05
CA ASP A 35 -3.21 -0.95 -13.84
C ASP A 35 -3.60 -0.62 -12.39
N VAL A 36 -2.81 0.21 -11.70
CA VAL A 36 -3.02 0.60 -10.29
C VAL A 36 -4.44 1.12 -10.02
N PRO A 37 -5.05 2.00 -10.84
CA PRO A 37 -6.42 2.48 -10.57
C PRO A 37 -7.44 1.34 -10.52
N LYS A 38 -7.32 0.36 -11.43
CA LYS A 38 -8.19 -0.81 -11.45
C LYS A 38 -8.01 -1.65 -10.18
N ARG A 39 -6.76 -1.92 -9.80
CA ARG A 39 -6.45 -2.70 -8.59
C ARG A 39 -6.96 -2.03 -7.32
N LEU A 40 -6.80 -0.71 -7.20
CA LEU A 40 -7.37 0.06 -6.09
C LEU A 40 -8.91 -0.01 -6.10
N SER A 41 -9.54 0.08 -7.27
CA SER A 41 -11.00 -0.05 -7.39
C SER A 41 -11.54 -1.44 -7.07
N GLU A 42 -10.71 -2.49 -7.08
CA GLU A 42 -11.12 -3.87 -6.82
C GLU A 42 -10.68 -4.38 -5.43
N CYS A 43 -9.70 -3.73 -4.80
CA CYS A 43 -9.16 -4.15 -3.51
C CYS A 43 -10.12 -3.87 -2.35
N GLN A 44 -10.05 -4.69 -1.30
CA GLN A 44 -10.80 -4.45 -0.06
C GLN A 44 -9.98 -3.65 0.97
N LEU A 45 -8.66 -3.65 0.83
CA LEU A 45 -7.73 -2.99 1.72
C LEU A 45 -6.46 -2.60 0.96
N VAL A 46 -5.96 -1.39 1.21
CA VAL A 46 -4.66 -0.92 0.71
C VAL A 46 -3.67 -0.82 1.87
N ILE A 47 -2.46 -1.33 1.69
CA ILE A 47 -1.35 -1.12 2.65
C ILE A 47 -0.27 -0.34 1.91
N SER A 48 0.07 0.86 2.40
CA SER A 48 1.04 1.72 1.74
C SER A 48 1.81 2.58 2.75
N ARG A 49 2.90 3.19 2.31
CA ARG A 49 3.60 4.21 3.12
C ARG A 49 2.80 5.52 3.12
N SER A 50 2.89 6.29 4.21
CA SER A 50 2.23 7.60 4.33
C SER A 50 2.94 8.75 3.58
N GLY A 51 3.52 8.47 2.41
CA GLY A 51 4.08 9.52 1.55
C GLY A 51 2.95 10.42 1.00
N ALA A 52 3.19 11.73 0.90
CA ALA A 52 2.18 12.72 0.52
C ALA A 52 1.45 12.42 -0.82
N SER A 53 2.12 11.76 -1.78
CA SER A 53 1.50 11.33 -3.04
C SER A 53 0.63 10.07 -2.90
N SER A 54 1.03 9.11 -2.07
CA SER A 54 0.28 7.87 -1.86
C SER A 54 -1.02 8.08 -1.07
N VAL A 55 -1.06 9.08 -0.19
CA VAL A 55 -2.27 9.44 0.57
C VAL A 55 -3.33 10.07 -0.34
N ALA A 56 -2.92 10.88 -1.33
CA ALA A 56 -3.82 11.52 -2.29
C ALA A 56 -4.51 10.50 -3.23
N ASP A 57 -3.78 9.46 -3.66
CA ASP A 57 -4.36 8.42 -4.52
C ASP A 57 -5.32 7.50 -3.75
N ILE A 58 -5.05 7.25 -2.46
CA ILE A 58 -5.88 6.38 -1.61
C ILE A 58 -7.17 7.08 -1.18
N SER A 59 -7.12 8.39 -0.88
CA SER A 59 -8.28 9.15 -0.43
C SER A 59 -9.35 9.34 -1.52
N VAL A 60 -8.97 9.34 -2.80
CA VAL A 60 -9.90 9.49 -3.93
C VAL A 60 -10.73 8.23 -4.19
N VAL A 61 -10.20 7.03 -3.86
CA VAL A 61 -10.88 5.76 -4.17
C VAL A 61 -11.82 5.31 -3.05
N GLY A 62 -11.73 5.90 -1.85
CA GLY A 62 -12.62 5.57 -0.72
C GLY A 62 -12.45 4.14 -0.20
N ARG A 63 -11.25 3.56 -0.33
CA ARG A 63 -10.94 2.20 0.16
C ARG A 63 -10.32 2.25 1.55
N PRO A 64 -10.66 1.29 2.43
CA PRO A 64 -9.95 1.13 3.70
C PRO A 64 -8.45 1.02 3.47
N SER A 65 -7.65 1.69 4.31
CA SER A 65 -6.20 1.68 4.16
C SER A 65 -5.43 1.63 5.47
N ILE A 66 -4.30 0.92 5.47
CA ILE A 66 -3.31 0.92 6.54
C ILE A 66 -2.10 1.69 6.02
N LEU A 67 -1.83 2.84 6.62
CA LEU A 67 -0.69 3.67 6.29
C LEU A 67 0.46 3.38 7.26
N ILE A 68 1.64 3.03 6.73
CA ILE A 68 2.85 2.76 7.50
C ILE A 68 3.77 3.99 7.41
N PRO A 69 3.95 4.77 8.49
CA PRO A 69 4.81 5.94 8.49
C PRO A 69 6.28 5.56 8.29
N PHE A 70 7.02 6.38 7.54
CA PHE A 70 8.46 6.18 7.37
C PHE A 70 9.24 6.89 8.49
N ALA A 71 9.83 6.10 9.40
CA ALA A 71 10.47 6.59 10.62
C ALA A 71 11.69 7.52 10.40
N ALA A 72 12.32 7.53 9.22
CA ALA A 72 13.49 8.38 8.94
C ALA A 72 13.15 9.71 8.26
N ALA A 73 11.87 10.03 8.03
CA ALA A 73 11.45 11.38 7.68
C ALA A 73 11.41 12.23 8.96
N ALA A 74 12.57 12.71 9.38
CA ALA A 74 12.69 13.82 10.30
C ALA A 74 11.92 15.02 9.73
N GLY A 75 10.70 15.23 10.22
CA GLY A 75 9.86 16.35 9.82
C GLY A 75 8.40 16.06 10.11
N ASP A 76 7.83 16.87 10.99
CA ASP A 76 6.45 16.93 11.53
C ASP A 76 5.30 16.94 10.48
N HIS A 77 5.57 16.64 9.21
CA HIS A 77 4.66 16.79 8.08
C HIS A 77 3.95 15.49 7.67
N GLN A 78 4.45 14.29 8.02
CA GLN A 78 3.79 13.03 7.65
C GLN A 78 2.62 12.66 8.57
N THR A 79 2.68 13.08 9.84
CA THR A 79 1.59 12.89 10.82
C THR A 79 0.33 13.65 10.39
N ALA A 80 0.47 14.86 9.85
CA ALA A 80 -0.64 15.66 9.34
C ALA A 80 -1.39 14.99 8.16
N ASN A 81 -0.67 14.34 7.24
CA ASN A 81 -1.28 13.64 6.11
C ASN A 81 -2.07 12.39 6.55
N ALA A 82 -1.57 11.66 7.55
CA ALA A 82 -2.28 10.52 8.12
C ALA A 82 -3.55 10.96 8.90
N HIS A 83 -3.47 12.07 9.64
CA HIS A 83 -4.62 12.62 10.37
C HIS A 83 -5.75 13.13 9.47
N GLY A 84 -5.42 13.69 8.29
CA GLY A 84 -6.42 14.13 7.32
C GLY A 84 -7.32 13.00 6.80
N LEU A 85 -6.78 11.79 6.64
CA LEU A 85 -7.54 10.62 6.21
C LEU A 85 -8.37 9.99 7.35
N VAL A 86 -7.86 9.99 8.59
CA VAL A 86 -8.58 9.52 9.78
C VAL A 86 -9.78 10.42 10.12
N GLN A 87 -9.67 11.73 9.91
CA GLN A 87 -10.76 12.69 10.14
C GLN A 87 -11.87 12.61 9.07
N ALA A 88 -11.59 12.08 7.88
CA ALA A 88 -12.54 11.94 6.79
C ALA A 88 -13.40 10.64 6.84
N GLY A 89 -13.21 9.80 7.87
CA GLY A 89 -14.06 8.64 8.12
C GLY A 89 -13.83 7.46 7.17
N GLY A 90 -12.56 7.18 6.82
CA GLY A 90 -12.17 5.94 6.14
C GLY A 90 -12.19 4.70 7.02
#